data_AF-A0A099P531-F1
#
_entry.id   AF-A0A099P531-F1
#
_cell.length_a   1.000
_cell.length_b   1.000
_cell.length_c   1.000
_cell.angle_alpha   90.00
_cell.angle_beta   90.00
_cell.angle_gamma   90.00
#
_symmetry.space_group_name_H-M   'P 1'
#
loop_
_entity.id
_entity.type
_entity.pdbx_description
1 polymer ?
#
loop_
_entity_poly.entity_id
_entity_poly.type
_entity_poly.pdbx_seq_one_letter_code
_entity_poly.pdbx_strand_id
1 'polypeptide(L)'
;MKHGVAPTGSLRDASLGKQKVPALPNNANDPNGTNIRNCETTNGMTRPSTYIKPTVHKKDYIEYDFSTMEDTYGGFITGKNIGKNGGSVGMSLNEWKNQQLEKKSMTLNDDNDGDDLPPLEIHNAPQCYECKSIELDKKMFEVFGCRVCKACKEKYPEKYSLLTKTECKEDYFLTEPELADLALFKRIVKENPHSGTFSRMQLFFKISN
;
A
#
# COMPACT_ATOMS: atom_id res chain seq x y z
N MET A 1 -47.15 40.44 16.10
CA MET A 1 -47.85 39.44 15.26
C MET A 1 -46.81 38.48 14.70
N LYS A 2 -47.01 37.15 14.84
CA LYS A 2 -46.50 36.04 13.98
C LYS A 2 -44.95 35.99 13.77
N HIS A 3 -44.19 35.07 14.39
CA HIS A 3 -43.92 33.68 13.95
C HIS A 3 -43.67 33.57 12.42
N GLY A 4 -42.63 32.96 11.84
CA GLY A 4 -41.55 32.02 12.22
C GLY A 4 -41.01 31.42 10.89
N VAL A 5 -40.17 30.39 10.73
CA VAL A 5 -39.36 29.46 11.57
C VAL A 5 -38.20 28.96 10.66
N ALA A 6 -37.02 28.60 11.19
CA ALA A 6 -35.96 27.90 10.42
C ALA A 6 -35.43 26.64 11.15
N PRO A 7 -35.60 25.42 10.59
CA PRO A 7 -34.95 24.17 11.02
C PRO A 7 -33.72 23.85 10.13
N THR A 8 -32.80 22.92 10.39
CA THR A 8 -32.41 22.05 11.52
C THR A 8 -31.02 21.50 11.20
N GLY A 9 -30.14 21.28 12.18
CA GLY A 9 -28.83 20.64 11.96
C GLY A 9 -28.34 19.92 13.23
N SER A 10 -28.38 18.58 13.24
CA SER A 10 -28.13 17.76 14.43
C SER A 10 -26.63 17.63 14.76
N LEU A 11 -26.28 17.95 15.99
CA LEU A 11 -25.16 17.30 16.69
C LEU A 11 -25.62 15.91 17.15
N ARG A 12 -24.72 14.92 17.15
CA ARG A 12 -24.97 13.58 17.71
C ARG A 12 -23.69 13.00 18.34
N ASP A 13 -23.88 12.33 19.46
CA ASP A 13 -22.86 11.81 20.37
C ASP A 13 -21.89 10.79 19.77
N ALA A 14 -20.68 10.77 20.34
CA ALA A 14 -19.69 9.72 20.11
C ALA A 14 -19.89 8.57 21.11
N SER A 15 -20.62 7.53 20.68
CA SER A 15 -20.91 6.34 21.50
C SER A 15 -19.68 5.46 21.75
N LEU A 16 -19.51 5.05 23.01
CA LEU A 16 -18.53 4.04 23.44
C LEU A 16 -18.87 2.64 22.89
N GLY A 17 -18.12 2.18 21.88
CA GLY A 17 -18.24 0.83 21.31
C GLY A 17 -17.41 -0.21 22.05
N LYS A 18 -18.05 -1.03 22.91
CA LYS A 18 -17.42 -2.23 23.50
C LYS A 18 -17.22 -3.31 22.43
N GLN A 19 -16.01 -3.86 22.30
CA GLN A 19 -15.78 -5.09 21.52
C GLN A 19 -15.68 -6.33 22.41
N LYS A 20 -16.24 -7.44 21.93
CA LYS A 20 -16.42 -8.71 22.65
C LYS A 20 -15.13 -9.54 22.66
N VAL A 21 -14.88 -10.22 23.77
CA VAL A 21 -14.12 -11.49 23.80
C VAL A 21 -15.08 -12.67 23.55
N PRO A 22 -14.72 -13.66 22.71
CA PRO A 22 -15.43 -14.94 22.65
C PRO A 22 -14.93 -15.89 23.74
N ALA A 23 -15.80 -16.78 24.21
CA ALA A 23 -15.51 -17.78 25.23
C ALA A 23 -15.95 -19.19 24.78
N LEU A 24 -15.43 -20.22 25.47
CA LEU A 24 -15.88 -21.62 25.64
C LEU A 24 -14.77 -22.66 25.31
N PRO A 25 -14.81 -23.89 25.88
CA PRO A 25 -15.73 -24.43 26.89
C PRO A 25 -15.05 -25.02 28.17
N ASN A 26 -15.86 -25.29 29.20
CA ASN A 26 -15.48 -26.04 30.41
C ASN A 26 -15.71 -27.56 30.22
N ASN A 27 -15.02 -28.45 30.96
CA ASN A 27 -15.60 -29.12 32.16
C ASN A 27 -14.69 -30.20 32.84
N ALA A 28 -14.80 -30.29 34.18
CA ALA A 28 -14.61 -31.42 35.12
C ALA A 28 -13.41 -32.41 35.03
N ASN A 29 -12.56 -32.46 36.08
CA ASN A 29 -12.80 -33.30 37.28
C ASN A 29 -11.74 -33.10 38.41
N ASP A 30 -12.13 -33.46 39.64
CA ASP A 30 -11.46 -33.39 40.96
C ASP A 30 -10.37 -34.50 41.16
N PRO A 31 -9.69 -34.71 42.34
CA PRO A 31 -9.55 -33.89 43.57
C PRO A 31 -8.14 -33.88 44.27
N ASN A 32 -8.05 -33.12 45.39
CA ASN A 32 -7.24 -33.38 46.61
C ASN A 32 -5.74 -32.97 46.66
N GLY A 33 -5.30 -32.31 47.76
CA GLY A 33 -3.87 -32.01 48.02
C GLY A 33 -3.55 -30.82 48.95
N THR A 34 -3.63 -31.00 50.28
CA THR A 34 -3.39 -29.95 51.30
C THR A 34 -1.92 -29.78 51.70
N ASN A 35 -1.40 -28.55 51.89
CA ASN A 35 -0.59 -28.17 53.07
C ASN A 35 -0.33 -26.66 53.25
N ILE A 36 -0.20 -26.23 54.51
CA ILE A 36 0.19 -24.88 54.98
C ILE A 36 1.46 -25.06 55.84
N ARG A 37 2.35 -24.05 55.92
CA ARG A 37 3.21 -23.80 57.10
C ARG A 37 3.77 -22.38 57.18
N ASN A 38 3.81 -21.84 58.40
CA ASN A 38 4.17 -20.46 58.76
C ASN A 38 5.70 -20.21 58.85
N CYS A 39 6.08 -18.93 58.99
CA CYS A 39 7.12 -18.52 59.95
C CYS A 39 6.80 -17.14 60.55
N GLU A 40 7.23 -16.89 61.79
CA GLU A 40 6.88 -15.71 62.61
C GLU A 40 8.07 -14.73 62.81
N THR A 41 7.78 -13.54 63.33
CA THR A 41 8.67 -12.36 63.39
C THR A 41 9.39 -12.19 64.74
N THR A 42 10.72 -11.94 64.76
CA THR A 42 11.36 -11.14 65.85
C THR A 42 12.62 -10.35 65.43
N ASN A 43 12.71 -9.12 65.93
CA ASN A 43 13.87 -8.23 66.22
C ASN A 43 15.25 -8.34 65.51
N GLY A 44 15.55 -7.32 64.69
CA GLY A 44 16.61 -6.33 64.97
C GLY A 44 18.09 -6.73 65.06
N MET A 45 18.86 -6.50 63.97
CA MET A 45 20.28 -6.09 64.03
C MET A 45 20.69 -5.42 62.71
N THR A 46 21.25 -4.21 62.77
CA THR A 46 21.73 -3.48 61.57
C THR A 46 22.96 -4.17 60.99
N ARG A 47 22.78 -4.91 59.90
CA ARG A 47 23.88 -5.47 59.10
C ARG A 47 24.49 -4.37 58.22
N PRO A 48 25.82 -4.39 57.96
CA PRO A 48 26.40 -3.53 56.92
C PRO A 48 25.70 -3.83 55.60
N SER A 49 25.43 -2.81 54.78
CA SER A 49 24.74 -2.97 53.50
C SER A 49 25.63 -3.67 52.46
N THR A 50 25.83 -4.96 52.65
CA THR A 50 26.37 -5.87 51.64
C THR A 50 25.33 -5.93 50.54
N TYR A 51 25.54 -5.17 49.46
CA TYR A 51 24.66 -5.16 48.30
C TYR A 51 24.51 -6.58 47.76
N ILE A 52 23.36 -7.20 48.06
CA ILE A 52 23.04 -8.54 47.59
C ILE A 52 22.79 -8.41 46.09
N LYS A 53 23.78 -8.84 45.30
CA LYS A 53 23.65 -8.85 43.84
C LYS A 53 22.49 -9.79 43.47
N PRO A 54 21.49 -9.33 42.70
CA PRO A 54 20.45 -10.21 42.19
C PRO A 54 21.07 -11.37 41.42
N THR A 55 20.58 -12.59 41.65
CA THR A 55 21.02 -13.80 40.91
C THR A 55 20.54 -13.79 39.46
N VAL A 56 19.53 -12.98 39.14
CA VAL A 56 18.91 -12.81 37.83
C VAL A 56 19.53 -11.61 37.13
N HIS A 57 20.20 -11.81 35.98
CA HIS A 57 20.66 -10.69 35.16
C HIS A 57 19.52 -10.20 34.26
N LYS A 58 19.29 -8.89 34.23
CA LYS A 58 18.21 -8.26 33.44
C LYS A 58 18.21 -8.71 31.96
N LYS A 59 19.41 -8.75 31.35
CA LYS A 59 19.64 -9.20 29.97
C LYS A 59 19.15 -10.61 29.63
N ASP A 60 18.95 -11.48 30.63
CA ASP A 60 18.56 -12.88 30.41
C ASP A 60 17.02 -13.02 30.30
N TYR A 61 16.26 -11.98 30.68
CA TYR A 61 14.78 -12.01 30.75
C TYR A 61 14.09 -10.73 30.21
N ILE A 62 14.83 -9.65 29.99
CA ILE A 62 14.33 -8.38 29.43
C ILE A 62 14.98 -8.20 28.06
N GLU A 63 14.25 -8.59 27.01
CA GLU A 63 14.71 -8.51 25.61
C GLU A 63 14.73 -7.06 25.09
N TYR A 64 13.84 -6.21 25.61
CA TYR A 64 13.73 -4.79 25.27
C TYR A 64 13.62 -3.95 26.56
N ASP A 65 14.66 -3.17 26.86
CA ASP A 65 14.69 -2.25 28.01
C ASP A 65 14.54 -0.81 27.50
N PHE A 66 13.33 -0.25 27.64
CA PHE A 66 13.02 1.13 27.23
C PHE A 66 13.89 2.22 27.88
N SER A 67 14.58 1.93 29.00
CA SER A 67 15.53 2.90 29.57
C SER A 67 16.85 3.02 28.79
N THR A 68 17.10 2.09 27.86
CA THR A 68 18.29 2.05 27.00
C THR A 68 18.01 2.46 25.55
N MET A 69 16.78 2.87 25.24
CA MET A 69 16.31 3.15 23.89
C MET A 69 16.25 4.66 23.64
N GLU A 70 16.92 5.13 22.58
CA GLU A 70 16.96 6.56 22.23
C GLU A 70 15.85 6.89 21.22
N ASP A 71 15.11 7.98 21.48
CA ASP A 71 14.08 8.49 20.57
C ASP A 71 14.72 9.39 19.50
N THR A 72 14.51 9.06 18.23
CA THR A 72 15.00 9.86 17.10
C THR A 72 13.88 10.64 16.40
N TYR A 73 12.77 10.94 17.09
CA TYR A 73 11.60 11.68 16.57
C TYR A 73 10.97 11.07 15.30
N GLY A 74 11.20 9.78 15.07
CA GLY A 74 10.73 9.02 13.90
C GLY A 74 10.62 7.52 14.17
N GLY A 75 10.60 7.13 15.44
CA GLY A 75 10.76 5.76 15.92
C GLY A 75 11.92 5.66 16.92
N PHE A 76 11.82 4.72 17.84
CA PHE A 76 12.88 4.38 18.77
C PHE A 76 13.78 3.32 18.12
N ILE A 77 15.11 3.41 18.28
CA ILE A 77 16.06 2.39 17.78
C ILE A 77 16.75 1.70 18.96
N THR A 78 16.67 0.36 19.01
CA THR A 78 17.49 -0.45 19.93
C THR A 78 18.78 -0.87 19.23
N GLY A 79 19.91 -0.45 19.79
CA GLY A 79 21.23 -0.98 19.41
C GLY A 79 22.10 -0.02 18.60
N LYS A 80 23.31 0.16 19.12
CA LYS A 80 24.44 0.90 18.55
C LYS A 80 24.60 0.64 17.04
N ASN A 81 24.66 1.71 16.23
CA ASN A 81 24.84 1.70 14.77
C ASN A 81 26.16 1.04 14.32
N ILE A 82 26.21 -0.30 14.35
CA ILE A 82 27.35 -1.10 13.90
C ILE A 82 26.88 -1.87 12.66
N GLY A 83 27.23 -1.37 11.47
CA GLY A 83 27.07 -2.15 10.25
C GLY A 83 27.94 -3.41 10.30
N LYS A 84 27.59 -4.44 9.51
CA LYS A 84 28.32 -5.73 9.49
C LYS A 84 29.82 -5.64 9.18
N ASN A 85 30.29 -4.48 8.71
CA ASN A 85 31.70 -4.16 8.43
C ASN A 85 32.26 -3.01 9.33
N GLY A 86 31.75 -2.84 10.56
CA GLY A 86 32.31 -1.92 11.56
C GLY A 86 32.12 -0.41 11.32
N GLY A 87 31.58 -0.01 10.16
CA GLY A 87 31.23 1.38 9.87
C GLY A 87 29.95 1.85 10.57
N SER A 88 29.94 3.12 10.98
CA SER A 88 28.76 3.79 11.55
C SER A 88 27.72 4.09 10.47
N VAL A 89 26.50 3.55 10.64
CA VAL A 89 25.42 3.61 9.63
C VAL A 89 24.54 4.88 9.74
N GLY A 90 25.00 5.89 10.47
CA GLY A 90 24.34 7.19 10.56
C GLY A 90 24.97 8.23 9.62
N MET A 91 24.34 8.52 8.49
CA MET A 91 24.62 9.78 7.77
C MET A 91 24.24 10.94 8.69
N SER A 92 25.13 11.92 8.84
CA SER A 92 24.85 13.11 9.66
C SER A 92 23.61 13.85 9.13
N LEU A 93 22.82 14.48 10.00
CA LEU A 93 21.66 15.28 9.59
C LEU A 93 22.07 16.34 8.55
N ASN A 94 23.24 16.95 8.72
CA ASN A 94 23.82 17.90 7.75
C ASN A 94 24.15 17.23 6.41
N GLU A 95 24.63 15.99 6.43
CA GLU A 95 25.02 15.25 5.23
C GLU A 95 23.80 14.75 4.46
N TRP A 96 22.76 14.28 5.15
CA TRP A 96 21.46 14.02 4.55
C TRP A 96 20.84 15.30 3.97
N LYS A 97 20.87 16.41 4.71
CA LYS A 97 20.37 17.71 4.24
C LYS A 97 21.12 18.17 2.99
N ASN A 98 22.44 18.05 2.97
CA ASN A 98 23.26 18.36 1.80
C ASN A 98 22.92 17.44 0.63
N GLN A 99 22.80 16.12 0.85
CA GLN A 99 22.45 15.16 -0.22
C GLN A 99 21.03 15.39 -0.79
N GLN A 100 20.08 15.84 0.02
CA GLN A 100 18.77 16.30 -0.48
C GLN A 100 18.89 17.60 -1.27
N LEU A 101 19.69 18.56 -0.81
CA LEU A 101 19.94 19.82 -1.52
C LEU A 101 20.62 19.58 -2.87
N GLU A 102 21.61 18.69 -2.89
CA GLU A 102 22.43 18.33 -4.04
C GLU A 102 21.61 17.57 -5.10
N LYS A 103 20.78 16.60 -4.68
CA LYS A 103 19.77 16.00 -5.58
C LYS A 103 18.84 17.05 -6.18
N LYS A 104 18.38 18.00 -5.36
CA LYS A 104 17.46 19.05 -5.80
C LYS A 104 18.15 20.09 -6.69
N SER A 105 19.45 20.32 -6.54
CA SER A 105 20.23 21.14 -7.47
C SER A 105 20.56 20.41 -8.75
N MET A 106 20.86 19.11 -8.73
CA MET A 106 21.04 18.32 -9.95
C MET A 106 19.78 18.35 -10.83
N THR A 107 18.58 18.26 -10.24
CA THR A 107 17.31 18.43 -10.98
C THR A 107 16.99 19.87 -11.42
N LEU A 108 17.88 20.83 -11.21
CA LEU A 108 17.68 22.26 -11.53
C LEU A 108 18.82 22.90 -12.34
N ASN A 109 19.98 22.26 -12.46
CA ASN A 109 21.11 22.75 -13.26
C ASN A 109 21.30 21.95 -14.56
N ASP A 110 20.32 21.12 -14.93
CA ASP A 110 20.26 20.53 -16.27
C ASP A 110 19.63 21.55 -17.24
N ASP A 111 20.36 22.65 -17.47
CA ASP A 111 20.01 23.71 -18.41
C ASP A 111 20.20 23.27 -19.89
N ASN A 112 19.91 21.99 -20.21
CA ASN A 112 20.00 21.45 -21.57
C ASN A 112 18.75 20.73 -22.09
N ASP A 113 17.81 20.31 -21.23
CA ASP A 113 16.52 19.71 -21.65
C ASP A 113 15.33 20.58 -21.23
N GLY A 114 15.10 21.65 -22.01
CA GLY A 114 14.06 22.66 -21.77
C GLY A 114 12.62 22.23 -22.09
N ASP A 115 12.18 21.02 -21.70
CA ASP A 115 10.84 20.50 -22.03
C ASP A 115 10.22 19.54 -20.97
N ASP A 116 10.67 19.60 -19.71
CA ASP A 116 10.19 18.71 -18.62
C ASP A 116 9.24 19.40 -17.59
N LEU A 117 8.73 20.60 -17.91
CA LEU A 117 7.40 21.01 -17.42
C LEU A 117 6.40 20.57 -18.49
N PRO A 118 5.39 19.73 -18.17
CA PRO A 118 4.39 19.34 -19.15
C PRO A 118 3.68 20.61 -19.66
N PRO A 119 3.69 20.89 -20.98
CA PRO A 119 2.98 22.04 -21.52
C PRO A 119 1.52 21.98 -21.10
N LEU A 120 1.07 22.95 -20.29
CA LEU A 120 -0.30 23.03 -19.77
C LEU A 120 -1.29 23.50 -20.84
N GLU A 121 -1.08 23.11 -22.09
CA GLU A 121 -2.00 23.30 -23.20
C GLU A 121 -3.12 22.25 -23.14
N ILE A 122 -3.93 22.33 -22.07
CA ILE A 122 -5.17 21.56 -21.88
C ILE A 122 -6.08 21.66 -23.12
N HIS A 123 -5.97 22.76 -23.88
CA HIS A 123 -6.67 23.01 -25.14
C HIS A 123 -6.27 22.08 -26.30
N ASN A 124 -5.00 21.64 -26.35
CA ASN A 124 -4.49 20.75 -27.40
C ASN A 124 -4.46 19.26 -26.98
N ALA A 125 -4.84 18.96 -25.74
CA ALA A 125 -4.92 17.58 -25.24
C ALA A 125 -5.96 16.75 -26.04
N PRO A 126 -5.66 15.48 -26.38
CA PRO A 126 -6.55 14.63 -27.15
C PRO A 126 -7.84 14.31 -26.37
N GLN A 127 -8.99 14.70 -26.93
CA GLN A 127 -10.31 14.50 -26.33
C GLN A 127 -11.00 13.22 -26.82
N CYS A 128 -11.90 12.67 -26.00
CA CYS A 128 -12.74 11.51 -26.30
C CYS A 128 -13.70 11.80 -27.47
N TYR A 129 -13.83 10.89 -28.43
CA TYR A 129 -14.72 11.07 -29.59
C TYR A 129 -16.19 11.29 -29.21
N GLU A 130 -16.71 10.55 -28.22
CA GLU A 130 -18.14 10.56 -27.86
C GLU A 130 -18.51 11.70 -26.91
N CYS A 131 -17.71 11.94 -25.86
CA CYS A 131 -18.05 12.89 -24.78
C CYS A 131 -17.11 14.09 -24.64
N LYS A 132 -16.06 14.18 -25.46
CA LYS A 132 -15.03 15.24 -25.44
C LYS A 132 -14.27 15.41 -24.11
N SER A 133 -14.39 14.46 -23.18
CA SER A 133 -13.54 14.42 -21.98
C SER A 133 -12.07 14.23 -22.36
N ILE A 134 -11.18 14.89 -21.62
CA ILE A 134 -9.72 14.79 -21.74
C ILE A 134 -9.20 13.50 -21.08
N GLU A 135 -9.97 12.88 -20.19
CA GLU A 135 -9.59 11.64 -19.49
C GLU A 135 -9.78 10.39 -20.37
N LEU A 136 -8.77 10.06 -21.18
CA LEU A 136 -8.77 8.87 -22.05
C LEU A 136 -8.36 7.58 -21.32
N ASP A 137 -8.83 6.42 -21.81
CA ASP A 137 -8.29 5.12 -21.40
C ASP A 137 -6.89 4.93 -22.00
N LYS A 138 -5.86 5.16 -21.17
CA LYS A 138 -4.44 5.07 -21.52
C LYS A 138 -4.10 3.83 -22.38
N LYS A 139 -4.59 2.65 -22.02
CA LYS A 139 -4.31 1.41 -22.77
C LYS A 139 -4.90 1.41 -24.18
N MET A 140 -6.07 2.03 -24.33
CA MET A 140 -6.76 2.13 -25.62
C MET A 140 -6.07 3.13 -26.55
N PHE A 141 -5.60 4.25 -25.97
CA PHE A 141 -4.84 5.26 -26.70
C PHE A 141 -3.44 4.76 -27.09
N GLU A 142 -2.67 4.18 -26.16
CA GLU A 142 -1.30 3.70 -26.42
C GLU A 142 -1.25 2.56 -27.44
N VAL A 143 -2.10 1.54 -27.28
CA VAL A 143 -2.02 0.34 -28.13
C VAL A 143 -2.75 0.57 -29.45
N PHE A 144 -3.98 1.09 -29.43
CA PHE A 144 -4.81 1.18 -30.63
C PHE A 144 -4.83 2.58 -31.27
N GLY A 145 -4.37 3.63 -30.58
CA GLY A 145 -4.52 5.02 -31.03
C GLY A 145 -5.95 5.56 -30.87
N CYS A 146 -6.85 4.82 -30.22
CA CYS A 146 -8.26 5.19 -30.13
C CYS A 146 -8.51 6.13 -28.93
N ARG A 147 -9.10 7.29 -29.21
CA ARG A 147 -9.41 8.34 -28.24
C ARG A 147 -10.80 8.13 -27.62
N VAL A 148 -10.88 7.27 -26.61
CA VAL A 148 -12.10 7.01 -25.85
C VAL A 148 -11.83 7.02 -24.33
N CYS A 149 -12.75 7.58 -23.55
CA CYS A 149 -12.71 7.50 -22.09
C CYS A 149 -13.35 6.20 -21.57
N LYS A 150 -13.02 5.80 -20.33
CA LYS A 150 -13.55 4.57 -19.73
C LYS A 150 -15.10 4.54 -19.70
N ALA A 151 -15.74 5.66 -19.35
CA ALA A 151 -17.19 5.75 -19.30
C ALA A 151 -17.87 5.56 -20.68
N CYS A 152 -17.26 6.04 -21.76
CA CYS A 152 -17.81 5.83 -23.12
C CYS A 152 -17.54 4.42 -23.64
N LYS A 153 -16.40 3.83 -23.29
CA LYS A 153 -16.07 2.43 -23.58
C LYS A 153 -17.08 1.45 -22.95
N GLU A 154 -17.55 1.73 -21.73
CA GLU A 154 -18.58 0.93 -21.05
C GLU A 154 -19.99 1.20 -21.56
N LYS A 155 -20.30 2.42 -22.03
CA LYS A 155 -21.60 2.78 -22.63
C LYS A 155 -21.80 2.22 -24.04
N TYR A 156 -20.73 2.11 -24.82
CA TYR A 156 -20.77 1.73 -26.23
C TYR A 156 -19.89 0.49 -26.51
N PRO A 157 -20.19 -0.67 -25.88
CA PRO A 157 -19.42 -1.89 -26.08
C PRO A 157 -19.44 -2.36 -27.54
N GLU A 158 -20.48 -2.06 -28.31
CA GLU A 158 -20.59 -2.42 -29.73
C GLU A 158 -19.48 -1.79 -30.59
N LYS A 159 -18.98 -0.60 -30.20
CA LYS A 159 -17.87 0.10 -30.88
C LYS A 159 -16.51 -0.08 -30.21
N TYR A 160 -16.46 -0.24 -28.89
CA TYR A 160 -15.21 -0.20 -28.13
C TYR A 160 -14.85 -1.51 -27.39
N SER A 161 -15.55 -2.61 -27.69
CA SER A 161 -15.22 -3.92 -27.13
C SER A 161 -13.85 -4.43 -27.58
N LEU A 162 -13.23 -5.21 -26.69
CA LEU A 162 -12.04 -5.98 -26.94
C LEU A 162 -12.44 -7.45 -27.11
N LEU A 163 -12.16 -8.01 -28.28
CA LEU A 163 -12.47 -9.39 -28.62
C LEU A 163 -11.26 -10.28 -28.38
N THR A 164 -11.47 -11.46 -27.84
CA THR A 164 -10.46 -12.51 -27.74
C THR A 164 -10.16 -13.10 -29.11
N LYS A 165 -8.99 -13.75 -29.22
CA LYS A 165 -8.57 -14.50 -30.40
C LYS A 165 -9.62 -15.52 -30.90
N THR A 166 -10.38 -16.14 -30.00
CA THR A 166 -11.43 -17.11 -30.33
C THR A 166 -12.67 -16.41 -30.89
N GLU A 167 -13.15 -15.35 -30.24
CA GLU A 167 -14.28 -14.54 -30.74
C GLU A 167 -13.97 -13.97 -32.14
N CYS A 168 -12.76 -13.47 -32.39
CA CYS A 168 -12.34 -13.02 -33.72
C CYS A 168 -12.36 -14.12 -34.80
N LYS A 169 -12.22 -15.40 -34.43
CA LYS A 169 -12.33 -16.53 -35.37
C LYS A 169 -13.77 -16.99 -35.56
N GLU A 170 -14.58 -16.92 -34.52
CA GLU A 170 -15.96 -17.41 -34.51
C GLU A 170 -16.93 -16.39 -35.13
N ASP A 171 -16.81 -15.11 -34.76
CA ASP A 171 -17.70 -14.04 -35.23
C ASP A 171 -17.31 -13.49 -36.62
N TYR A 172 -16.00 -13.46 -36.92
CA TYR A 172 -15.45 -12.81 -38.12
C TYR A 172 -14.75 -13.78 -39.08
N PHE A 173 -14.71 -15.08 -38.77
CA PHE A 173 -14.09 -16.14 -39.60
C PHE A 173 -12.62 -15.88 -40.00
N LEU A 174 -11.91 -15.05 -39.24
CA LEU A 174 -10.53 -14.68 -39.50
C LEU A 174 -9.57 -15.86 -39.28
N THR A 175 -8.50 -15.94 -40.07
CA THR A 175 -7.57 -17.06 -40.02
C THR A 175 -6.42 -16.82 -39.03
N GLU A 176 -5.85 -17.91 -38.47
CA GLU A 176 -4.70 -17.84 -37.57
C GLU A 176 -3.52 -16.98 -38.07
N PRO A 177 -3.05 -17.07 -39.34
CA PRO A 177 -1.97 -16.21 -39.82
C PRO A 177 -2.34 -14.72 -39.85
N GLU A 178 -3.60 -14.36 -40.15
CA GLU A 178 -4.06 -12.96 -40.15
C GLU A 178 -4.05 -12.37 -38.74
N LEU A 179 -4.50 -13.12 -37.71
CA LEU A 179 -4.42 -12.67 -36.30
C LEU A 179 -2.98 -12.67 -35.75
N ALA A 180 -2.09 -13.47 -36.33
CA ALA A 180 -0.69 -13.52 -35.93
C ALA A 180 0.08 -12.28 -36.40
N ASP A 181 -0.27 -11.71 -37.55
CA ASP A 181 0.38 -10.54 -38.14
C ASP A 181 0.22 -9.27 -37.28
N LEU A 182 1.36 -8.69 -36.93
CA LEU A 182 1.47 -7.47 -36.12
C LEU A 182 1.28 -6.19 -36.94
N ALA A 183 1.47 -6.25 -38.28
CA ALA A 183 1.21 -5.12 -39.16
C ALA A 183 -0.30 -4.93 -39.40
N LEU A 184 -1.04 -6.04 -39.47
CA LEU A 184 -2.47 -6.06 -39.74
C LEU A 184 -3.29 -5.72 -38.48
N PHE A 185 -3.02 -6.39 -37.36
CA PHE A 185 -3.78 -6.21 -36.12
C PHE A 185 -2.90 -5.93 -34.90
N LYS A 186 -3.10 -4.76 -34.29
CA LYS A 186 -2.59 -4.46 -32.96
C LYS A 186 -3.34 -5.30 -31.92
N ARG A 187 -2.66 -5.69 -30.83
CA ARG A 187 -3.23 -6.58 -29.79
C ARG A 187 -2.70 -6.27 -28.40
N ILE A 188 -3.56 -6.41 -27.39
CA ILE A 188 -3.16 -6.43 -25.98
C ILE A 188 -2.96 -7.89 -25.58
N VAL A 189 -1.81 -8.20 -24.96
CA VAL A 189 -1.55 -9.53 -24.40
C VAL A 189 -1.72 -9.48 -22.89
N LYS A 190 -2.53 -10.40 -22.34
CA LYS A 190 -2.79 -10.55 -20.90
C LYS A 190 -2.54 -12.00 -20.48
N GLU A 191 -2.30 -12.22 -19.19
CA GLU A 191 -2.35 -13.55 -18.60
C GLU A 191 -3.71 -14.22 -18.91
N ASN A 192 -3.68 -15.54 -19.09
CA ASN A 192 -4.87 -16.32 -19.38
C ASN A 192 -5.71 -16.47 -18.10
N PRO A 193 -7.03 -16.14 -18.13
CA PRO A 193 -7.86 -16.13 -16.93
C PRO A 193 -8.08 -17.52 -16.30
N HIS A 194 -7.82 -18.61 -17.02
CA HIS A 194 -7.95 -19.97 -16.50
C HIS A 194 -6.68 -20.46 -15.79
N SER A 195 -5.50 -20.18 -16.35
CA SER A 195 -4.18 -20.48 -15.75
C SER A 195 -3.07 -19.72 -16.45
N GLY A 196 -2.14 -19.14 -15.68
CA GLY A 196 -0.92 -18.51 -16.21
C GLY A 196 0.04 -19.47 -16.94
N THR A 197 -0.13 -20.79 -16.80
CA THR A 197 0.65 -21.79 -17.55
C THR A 197 0.12 -22.03 -18.97
N PHE A 198 -1.09 -21.59 -19.28
CA PHE A 198 -1.66 -21.70 -20.64
C PHE A 198 -1.23 -20.53 -21.52
N SER A 199 -1.40 -20.70 -22.84
CA SER A 199 -1.17 -19.65 -23.83
C SER A 199 -1.84 -18.33 -23.43
N ARG A 200 -1.05 -17.25 -23.42
CA ARG A 200 -1.50 -15.91 -23.03
C ARG A 200 -2.71 -15.45 -23.84
N MET A 201 -3.66 -14.79 -23.17
CA MET A 201 -4.85 -14.25 -23.81
C MET A 201 -4.47 -13.06 -24.70
N GLN A 202 -4.92 -13.09 -25.95
CA GLN A 202 -4.74 -12.00 -26.93
C GLN A 202 -6.09 -11.32 -27.13
N LEU A 203 -6.11 -9.99 -26.93
CA LEU A 203 -7.27 -9.13 -27.08
C LEU A 203 -7.05 -8.17 -28.26
N PHE A 204 -7.98 -8.19 -29.21
CA PHE A 204 -8.02 -7.36 -30.40
C PHE A 204 -9.12 -6.30 -30.24
N PHE A 205 -8.97 -5.15 -30.90
CA PHE A 205 -9.95 -4.07 -30.83
C PHE A 205 -10.95 -4.18 -31.99
N LYS A 206 -12.24 -4.21 -31.67
CA LYS A 206 -13.30 -4.15 -32.67
C LYS A 206 -13.39 -2.72 -33.23
N ILE A 207 -12.77 -2.47 -34.38
CA ILE A 207 -13.03 -1.23 -35.12
C ILE A 207 -14.45 -1.30 -35.69
N SER A 208 -15.35 -0.48 -35.13
CA SER A 208 -16.44 0.10 -35.91
C SER A 208 -15.97 1.44 -36.44
N ASN A 209 -15.93 1.57 -37.77
CA ASN A 209 -16.06 2.89 -38.40
C ASN A 209 -17.48 3.46 -38.16
#